data_AF-A0A429HY26-F1
#
_entry.id   AF-A0A429HY26-F1
#
_cell.length_a   1.000
_cell.length_b   1.000
_cell.length_c   1.000
_cell.angle_alpha   90.00
_cell.angle_beta   90.00
_cell.angle_gamma   90.00
#
_symmetry.space_group_name_H-M   'P 1'
#
loop_
_entity.id
_entity.type
_entity.pdbx_description
1 polymer ?
#
loop_
_entity_poly.entity_id
_entity_poly.type
_entity_poly.pdbx_seq_one_letter_code
_entity_poly.pdbx_strand_id
1 'polypeptide(L)'
;ALAVAVVEPSWTDYHVAYRAGFRHPLDRGAAGRAILKARQGHLEDAGLALQHSELEGASGAAAPLLGVNGIEGSVGVVMLADTVPERVGPRVVEAAREVSEALR
;
A
#
# COMPACT_ATOMS: atom_id res chain seq x y z
N ALA A 1 0.96 0.48 10.28
CA ALA A 1 -0.25 1.23 9.92
C ALA A 1 -1.49 0.54 10.49
N LEU A 2 -2.67 1.14 10.34
CA LEU A 2 -3.99 0.55 10.63
C LEU A 2 -4.71 0.29 9.30
N ALA A 3 -5.17 -0.93 9.06
CA ALA A 3 -6.03 -1.23 7.92
C ALA A 3 -7.45 -0.69 8.18
N VAL A 4 -7.93 0.22 7.35
CA VAL A 4 -9.26 0.87 7.51
C VAL A 4 -10.30 0.39 6.50
N ALA A 5 -9.84 -0.01 5.30
CA ALA A 5 -10.66 -0.59 4.25
C ALA A 5 -9.83 -1.67 3.55
N VAL A 6 -10.46 -2.78 3.18
CA VAL A 6 -9.82 -3.91 2.49
C VAL A 6 -10.76 -4.37 1.39
N VAL A 7 -10.20 -4.61 0.21
CA VAL A 7 -10.91 -5.20 -0.92
C VAL A 7 -10.23 -6.51 -1.26
N GLU A 8 -11.01 -7.59 -1.26
CA GLU A 8 -10.54 -8.91 -1.67
C GLU A 8 -10.66 -9.04 -3.20
N PRO A 9 -9.75 -9.77 -3.86
CA PRO A 9 -9.88 -10.07 -5.28
C PRO A 9 -11.16 -10.88 -5.55
N SER A 10 -11.81 -10.61 -6.69
CA SER A 10 -13.05 -11.31 -7.06
C SER A 10 -12.84 -12.80 -7.39
N TRP A 11 -11.63 -13.19 -7.79
CA TRP A 11 -11.25 -14.58 -8.04
C TRP A 11 -9.75 -14.78 -7.91
N THR A 12 -9.34 -15.92 -7.34
CA THR A 12 -7.95 -16.39 -7.21
C THR A 12 -7.93 -17.81 -6.64
N ASP A 13 -6.91 -18.60 -6.99
CA ASP A 13 -6.66 -19.91 -6.36
C ASP A 13 -6.25 -19.75 -4.87
N TYR A 14 -5.47 -18.71 -4.56
CA TYR A 14 -5.03 -18.36 -3.20
C TYR A 14 -4.90 -16.84 -3.04
N HIS A 15 -5.30 -16.28 -1.90
CA HIS A 15 -5.06 -14.85 -1.59
C HIS A 15 -4.68 -14.62 -0.14
N VAL A 16 -4.03 -13.48 0.10
CA VAL A 16 -3.81 -12.93 1.44
C VAL A 16 -5.02 -12.11 1.83
N ALA A 17 -5.71 -12.52 2.90
CA ALA A 17 -6.77 -11.73 3.51
C ALA A 17 -6.18 -10.76 4.55
N TYR A 18 -6.61 -9.50 4.49
CA TYR A 18 -6.29 -8.50 5.51
C TYR A 18 -7.56 -8.11 6.26
N ARG A 19 -7.48 -7.98 7.58
CA ARG A 19 -8.63 -7.58 8.38
C ARG A 19 -8.63 -6.07 8.59
N ALA A 20 -9.75 -5.40 8.33
CA ALA A 20 -9.97 -4.06 8.85
C ALA A 20 -9.79 -4.05 10.38
N GLY A 21 -9.09 -3.05 10.91
CA GLY A 21 -8.69 -2.99 12.31
C GLY A 21 -7.30 -3.58 12.60
N PHE A 22 -6.70 -4.33 11.67
CA PHE A 22 -5.34 -4.88 11.86
C PHE A 22 -4.31 -3.75 11.97
N ARG A 23 -3.36 -3.92 12.90
CA ARG A 23 -2.31 -2.95 13.19
C ARG A 23 -0.93 -3.59 13.07
N HIS A 24 -0.03 -2.87 12.44
CA HIS A 24 1.39 -3.19 12.43
C HIS A 24 2.23 -1.91 12.64
N PRO A 25 3.51 -2.01 13.03
CA PRO A 25 4.43 -0.87 13.04
C PRO A 25 4.51 -0.16 11.67
N LEU A 26 4.74 1.15 11.65
CA LEU A 26 4.79 1.94 10.39
C LEU A 26 6.00 1.61 9.52
N ASP A 27 7.10 1.17 10.10
CA ASP A 27 8.30 0.74 9.38
C ASP A 27 8.20 -0.68 8.80
N ARG A 28 7.17 -1.44 9.22
CA ARG A 28 6.86 -2.77 8.72
C ARG A 28 5.90 -2.69 7.54
N GLY A 29 6.38 -3.18 6.41
CA GLY A 29 5.63 -3.37 5.18
C GLY A 29 5.43 -2.14 4.31
N ALA A 30 4.97 -2.36 3.08
CA ALA A 30 4.86 -1.33 2.06
C ALA A 30 3.93 -0.17 2.48
N ALA A 31 2.74 -0.47 3.02
CA ALA A 31 1.75 0.55 3.40
C ALA A 31 2.29 1.56 4.42
N GLY A 32 2.90 1.07 5.50
CA GLY A 32 3.47 1.95 6.52
C GLY A 32 4.65 2.77 5.97
N ARG A 33 5.51 2.15 5.14
CA ARG A 33 6.65 2.84 4.51
C ARG A 33 6.22 3.94 3.54
N ALA A 34 5.14 3.74 2.79
CA ALA A 34 4.57 4.78 1.91
C ALA A 34 4.11 5.99 2.73
N ILE A 35 3.43 5.77 3.87
CA ILE A 35 3.06 6.84 4.80
C ILE A 35 4.29 7.59 5.32
N LEU A 36 5.33 6.85 5.72
CA LEU A 36 6.58 7.45 6.22
C LEU A 36 7.31 8.27 5.14
N LYS A 37 7.35 7.78 3.89
CA LYS A 37 7.92 8.50 2.75
C LYS A 37 7.22 9.85 2.55
N ALA A 38 5.89 9.86 2.50
CA ALA A 38 5.11 11.09 2.37
C ALA A 38 5.33 12.06 3.54
N ARG A 39 5.36 11.55 4.77
CA ARG A 39 5.65 12.36 5.97
C ARG A 39 7.03 13.04 5.91
N GLN A 40 8.01 12.37 5.33
CA GLN A 40 9.38 12.88 5.18
C GLN A 40 9.55 13.77 3.94
N GLY A 41 8.52 13.93 3.10
CA GLY A 41 8.63 14.64 1.83
C GLY A 41 9.38 13.88 0.74
N HIS A 42 9.64 12.59 0.93
CA HIS A 42 10.31 11.71 -0.03
C HIS A 42 9.29 11.19 -1.06
N LEU A 43 9.00 12.03 -2.05
CA LEU A 43 8.01 11.76 -3.10
C LEU A 43 8.63 11.36 -4.43
N GLU A 44 9.92 11.01 -4.45
CA GLU A 44 10.51 10.30 -5.58
C GLU A 44 9.70 9.03 -5.90
N ASP A 45 9.56 8.71 -7.19
CA ASP A 45 8.70 7.63 -7.69
C ASP A 45 7.26 7.68 -7.12
N ALA A 46 6.71 8.89 -6.94
CA ALA A 46 5.40 9.14 -6.34
C ALA A 46 5.24 8.61 -4.90
N GLY A 47 6.35 8.46 -4.17
CA GLY A 47 6.35 7.91 -2.81
C GLY A 47 6.07 6.40 -2.75
N LEU A 48 6.15 5.71 -3.90
CA LEU A 48 5.92 4.26 -3.99
C LEU A 48 6.87 3.51 -3.05
N ALA A 49 6.31 2.63 -2.24
CA ALA A 49 7.02 1.73 -1.36
C ALA A 49 6.81 0.29 -1.84
N LEU A 50 7.92 -0.40 -2.09
CA LEU A 50 7.94 -1.82 -2.42
C LEU A 50 8.45 -2.62 -1.23
N GLN A 51 7.85 -3.77 -1.00
CA GLN A 51 8.28 -4.74 -0.01
C GLN A 51 8.33 -6.12 -0.64
N HIS A 52 9.47 -6.78 -0.42
CA HIS A 52 9.69 -8.19 -0.66
C HIS A 52 9.72 -8.86 0.71
N SER A 53 8.85 -9.83 1.00
CA SER A 53 8.94 -10.62 2.23
C SER A 53 9.55 -11.98 1.90
N GLU A 54 10.82 -12.17 2.22
CA GLU A 54 11.50 -13.46 2.08
C GLU A 54 10.99 -14.51 3.10
N LEU A 55 10.38 -14.05 4.20
CA LEU A 55 9.96 -14.89 5.32
C LEU A 55 8.47 -15.27 5.30
N GLU A 56 7.62 -14.49 4.63
CA GLU A 56 6.16 -14.65 4.66
C GLU A 56 5.56 -15.03 3.30
N GLY A 57 6.39 -15.20 2.25
CA GLY A 57 5.93 -15.59 0.91
C GLY A 57 4.99 -14.57 0.25
N ALA A 58 5.04 -13.32 0.70
CA ALA A 58 4.18 -12.24 0.22
C ALA A 58 5.00 -10.99 -0.10
N SER A 59 4.64 -10.31 -1.19
CA SER A 59 5.20 -9.01 -1.56
C SER A 59 4.08 -7.98 -1.57
N GLY A 60 4.46 -6.71 -1.46
CA GLY A 60 3.50 -5.63 -1.39
C GLY A 60 4.02 -4.35 -2.02
N ALA A 61 3.08 -3.59 -2.58
CA ALA A 61 3.32 -2.25 -3.09
C ALA A 61 2.31 -1.30 -2.46
N ALA A 62 2.74 -0.10 -2.12
CA ALA A 62 1.86 0.94 -1.61
C ALA A 62 2.31 2.33 -2.04
N ALA A 63 1.34 3.21 -2.24
CA ALA A 63 1.55 4.63 -2.54
C ALA A 63 0.78 5.50 -1.54
N PRO A 64 1.34 6.65 -1.13
CA PRO A 64 0.72 7.51 -0.14
C PRO A 64 -0.50 8.24 -0.69
N LEU A 65 -1.43 8.58 0.21
CA LEU A 65 -2.48 9.55 -0.08
C LEU A 65 -1.92 10.96 0.09
N LEU A 66 -2.05 11.81 -0.93
CA LEU A 66 -1.47 13.15 -0.96
C LEU A 66 -2.56 14.23 -1.07
N GLY A 67 -2.42 15.28 -0.26
CA GLY A 67 -3.36 16.41 -0.25
C GLY A 67 -4.70 16.12 0.43
N VAL A 68 -4.80 15.05 1.23
CA VAL A 68 -5.98 14.73 2.05
C VAL A 68 -5.79 15.30 3.45
N ASN A 69 -6.64 16.24 3.84
CA ASN A 69 -6.49 16.94 5.12
C ASN A 69 -6.76 16.02 6.31
N GLY A 70 -5.82 16.00 7.27
CA GLY A 70 -5.97 15.23 8.52
C GLY A 70 -5.78 13.71 8.38
N ILE A 71 -5.40 13.21 7.19
CA ILE A 71 -5.19 11.78 6.94
C ILE A 71 -3.78 11.54 6.41
N GLU A 72 -2.97 10.84 7.21
CA GLU A 72 -1.73 10.20 6.75
C GLU A 72 -2.05 8.76 6.35
N GLY A 73 -2.29 8.52 5.07
CA GLY A 73 -2.74 7.22 4.56
C GLY A 73 -1.96 6.74 3.35
N SER A 74 -2.25 5.51 2.93
CA SER A 74 -1.72 4.90 1.71
C SER A 74 -2.72 3.92 1.14
N VAL A 75 -2.72 3.75 -0.18
CA VAL A 75 -3.34 2.60 -0.85
C VAL A 75 -2.25 1.59 -1.14
N GLY A 76 -2.52 0.30 -0.91
CA GLY A 76 -1.56 -0.74 -1.20
C GLY A 76 -2.21 -2.08 -1.53
N VAL A 77 -1.42 -2.95 -2.13
CA VAL A 77 -1.78 -4.32 -2.50
C VAL A 77 -0.76 -5.28 -1.90
N VAL A 78 -1.24 -6.44 -1.46
CA VAL A 78 -0.42 -7.56 -0.99
C VAL A 78 -0.67 -8.73 -1.93
N MET A 79 0.39 -9.45 -2.28
CA MET A 79 0.35 -10.53 -3.26
C MET A 79 1.14 -11.72 -2.72
N LEU A 80 0.67 -12.94 -2.99
CA LEU A 80 1.47 -14.16 -2.79
C LEU A 80 2.44 -14.29 -3.98
N ALA A 81 3.53 -13.55 -3.92
CA ALA A 81 4.57 -13.53 -4.93
C ALA A 81 5.89 -13.12 -4.28
N ASP A 82 7.00 -13.67 -4.77
CA ASP A 82 8.34 -13.36 -4.28
C ASP A 82 8.70 -11.89 -4.48
N THR A 83 8.22 -11.30 -5.59
CA THR A 83 8.47 -9.92 -5.96
C THR A 83 7.24 -9.20 -6.48
N VAL A 84 7.29 -7.86 -6.39
CA VAL A 84 6.26 -7.00 -6.96
C VAL A 84 6.48 -6.92 -8.47
N PRO A 85 5.53 -7.36 -9.31
CA PRO A 85 5.65 -7.18 -10.75
C PRO A 85 5.69 -5.69 -11.12
N GLU A 86 6.53 -5.32 -12.09
CA GLU A 86 6.77 -3.91 -12.49
C GLU A 86 5.49 -3.13 -12.79
N ARG A 87 4.49 -3.79 -13.38
CA ARG A 87 3.18 -3.21 -13.71
C ARG A 87 2.33 -2.80 -12.51
N VAL A 88 2.61 -3.33 -11.31
CA VAL A 88 1.78 -3.13 -10.12
C VAL A 88 2.00 -1.74 -9.52
N GLY A 89 3.26 -1.28 -9.46
CA GLY A 89 3.62 0.02 -8.91
C GLY A 89 2.79 1.17 -9.51
N PRO A 90 2.79 1.35 -10.85
CA PRO A 90 2.01 2.39 -11.51
C PRO A 90 0.51 2.34 -11.20
N ARG A 91 -0.09 1.14 -11.15
CA ARG A 91 -1.52 0.98 -10.82
C ARG A 91 -1.84 1.34 -9.37
N VAL A 92 -0.95 1.02 -8.44
CA VAL A 92 -1.11 1.39 -7.02
C VAL A 92 -1.01 2.90 -6.84
N VAL A 93 -0.09 3.56 -7.56
CA VAL A 93 0.02 5.03 -7.57
C VAL A 93 -1.24 5.66 -8.14
N GLU A 94 -1.76 5.15 -9.26
CA GLU A 94 -3.00 5.61 -9.86
C GLU A 94 -4.20 5.48 -8.90
N ALA A 95 -4.35 4.31 -8.27
CA ALA A 95 -5.40 4.09 -7.27
C ALA A 95 -5.26 5.03 -6.05
N ALA A 96 -4.04 5.28 -5.57
CA ALA A 96 -3.80 6.22 -4.48
C ALA A 96 -4.19 7.66 -4.87
N ARG A 97 -3.94 8.06 -6.12
CA ARG A 97 -4.36 9.36 -6.67
C ARG A 97 -5.88 9.47 -6.71
N GLU A 98 -6.57 8.47 -7.24
CA GLU A 98 -8.04 8.45 -7.33
C GLU A 98 -8.69 8.50 -5.94
N VAL A 99 -8.18 7.71 -4.99
CA VAL A 99 -8.65 7.74 -3.60
C VAL A 99 -8.36 9.11 -2.97
N SER A 100 -7.20 9.70 -3.21
CA SER A 100 -6.88 11.03 -2.71
C SER A 100 -7.83 12.09 -3.26
N GLU A 101 -8.18 12.02 -4.53
CA GLU A 101 -9.15 12.92 -5.17
C GLU A 101 -10.55 12.76 -4.61
N ALA A 102 -10.99 11.52 -4.36
CA ALA A 102 -12.30 11.23 -3.79
C ALA A 102 -12.44 11.66 -2.32
N LEU A 103 -11.33 11.84 -1.60
CA LEU A 103 -11.29 12.22 -0.18
C LEU A 103 -10.98 13.71 0.07
N ARG A 104 -10.75 14.52 -0.97
CA ARG A 104 -10.60 15.98 -0.84
C ARG A 104 -11.95 16.66 -0.64
#